data_AF-A0A1M4U7J3-F1
#
_entry.id   AF-A0A1M4U7J3-F1
#
_cell.length_a   1.000
_cell.length_b   1.000
_cell.length_c   1.000
_cell.angle_alpha   90.00
_cell.angle_beta   90.00
_cell.angle_gamma   90.00
#
_symmetry.space_group_name_H-M   'P 1'
#
loop_
_entity.id
_entity.type
_entity.pdbx_description
1 polymer ?
#
loop_
_entity_poly.entity_id
_entity_poly.type
_entity_poly.pdbx_seq_one_letter_code
_entity_poly.pdbx_strand_id
1 'polypeptide(L)'
;MNHSDHFHHYFADLHIHIGRTQSNRPVKITGSRSLTFSAILQEATQRKGLQLIGIIDAQVPEVQAEIESSIQQGIFLEHPDGGICHEQTTCLLGAEIEIREPGMSPAHVLAYLPSLAQMKSFTSWLSKHMKNVHLSTQRLYQPAYILLEKVEELGGILIPAHIFTPFKSILGSATNSIRNIFPIHRLIAVELGLSSDTEMADQLSELQSLTFLTNSDAHSLNKMGREYQQIRMREASFKEWVLALQRKNNRAIIANYGLNPKLGKYYQTCCATCYQPWPINNDQCTNCGSKKKIHGVADRIRQLADQPSLSPVYRPPYHYQIPLEFLPTVGPKTREKMLSEIGTEMEILHFASLEQISSSVGERIATMIKQIRAGNISLQAGGAGRYGRIE
;
A
#
# COMPACT_ATOMS: atom_id res chain seq x y z
N MET A 1 -1.90 28.73 -10.41
CA MET A 1 -0.78 27.84 -10.08
C MET A 1 0.04 27.67 -11.35
N ASN A 2 1.33 27.98 -11.34
CA ASN A 2 2.20 27.77 -12.49
C ASN A 2 2.42 26.27 -12.67
N HIS A 3 1.89 25.66 -13.73
CA HIS A 3 2.28 24.31 -14.10
C HIS A 3 3.78 24.34 -14.41
N SER A 4 4.60 23.74 -13.54
CA SER A 4 6.02 23.62 -13.81
C SER A 4 6.20 22.62 -14.95
N ASP A 5 6.90 23.01 -16.02
CA ASP A 5 7.25 22.09 -17.11
C ASP A 5 8.31 21.04 -16.69
N HIS A 6 8.81 21.15 -15.46
CA HIS A 6 9.81 20.26 -14.89
C HIS A 6 9.17 19.05 -14.19
N PHE A 7 9.86 17.91 -14.27
CA PHE A 7 9.51 16.72 -13.51
C PHE A 7 10.12 16.78 -12.12
N HIS A 8 9.35 16.34 -11.13
CA HIS A 8 9.76 16.15 -9.74
C HIS A 8 9.58 14.68 -9.36
N HIS A 9 10.24 14.28 -8.27
CA HIS A 9 10.10 12.95 -7.70
C HIS A 9 9.32 13.03 -6.39
N TYR A 10 8.25 12.25 -6.30
CA TYR A 10 7.35 12.23 -5.15
C TYR A 10 7.40 10.85 -4.48
N PHE A 11 7.56 10.81 -3.17
CA PHE A 11 7.33 9.58 -2.40
C PHE A 11 5.84 9.42 -2.12
N ALA A 12 5.32 8.22 -2.38
CA ALA A 12 3.90 7.97 -2.31
C ALA A 12 3.53 6.66 -1.61
N ASP A 13 2.59 6.74 -0.67
CA ASP A 13 1.97 5.60 0.02
C ASP A 13 0.45 5.71 -0.13
N LEU A 14 -0.13 4.82 -0.94
CA LEU A 14 -1.48 4.99 -1.46
C LEU A 14 -2.54 4.17 -0.74
N HIS A 15 -2.16 3.37 0.26
CA HIS A 15 -3.07 2.46 0.97
C HIS A 15 -2.99 2.70 2.47
N ILE A 16 -3.68 3.74 2.93
CA ILE A 16 -3.72 4.14 4.34
C ILE A 16 -5.16 4.11 4.84
N HIS A 17 -5.39 3.41 5.95
CA HIS A 17 -6.70 3.33 6.58
C HIS A 17 -6.96 4.47 7.56
N ILE A 18 -8.24 4.80 7.74
CA ILE A 18 -8.75 5.60 8.85
C ILE A 18 -9.23 4.65 9.94
N GLY A 19 -8.75 4.83 11.16
CA GLY A 19 -9.23 4.08 12.32
C GLY A 19 -10.48 4.71 12.93
N ARG A 20 -10.52 6.05 12.97
CA ARG A 20 -11.61 6.83 13.60
C ARG A 20 -11.93 8.10 12.81
N THR A 21 -13.19 8.50 12.82
CA THR A 21 -13.61 9.84 12.37
C THR A 21 -13.17 10.91 13.39
N GLN A 22 -13.22 12.19 13.01
CA GLN A 22 -13.05 13.32 13.94
C GLN A 22 -14.03 13.27 15.13
N SER A 23 -15.24 12.75 14.92
CA SER A 23 -16.25 12.49 15.95
C SER A 23 -16.04 11.18 16.73
N ASN A 24 -14.87 10.54 16.60
CA ASN A 24 -14.45 9.31 17.28
C ASN A 24 -15.29 8.05 16.94
N ARG A 25 -16.04 8.07 15.83
CA ARG A 25 -16.73 6.87 15.32
C ARG A 25 -15.72 5.92 14.69
N PRO A 26 -15.84 4.59 14.90
CA PRO A 26 -14.95 3.61 14.28
C PRO A 26 -15.15 3.56 12.76
N VAL A 27 -14.04 3.49 12.01
CA VAL A 27 -14.03 3.28 10.55
C VAL A 27 -13.40 1.93 10.23
N LYS A 28 -12.09 1.77 10.41
CA LYS A 28 -11.40 0.47 10.44
C LYS A 28 -11.25 0.00 11.88
N ILE A 29 -11.95 -1.06 12.26
CA ILE A 29 -11.96 -1.60 13.64
C ILE A 29 -10.55 -1.99 14.12
N THR A 30 -9.72 -2.52 13.22
CA THR A 30 -8.33 -2.90 13.48
C THR A 30 -7.34 -1.74 13.42
N GLY A 31 -7.79 -0.53 13.01
CA GLY A 31 -6.96 0.66 12.90
C GLY A 31 -6.80 1.40 14.24
N SER A 32 -5.66 2.08 14.40
CA SER A 32 -5.39 2.96 15.54
C SER A 32 -6.44 4.06 15.67
N ARG A 33 -6.80 4.42 16.90
CA ARG A 33 -7.72 5.55 17.16
C ARG A 33 -7.16 6.90 16.72
N SER A 34 -5.84 7.01 16.59
CA SER A 34 -5.16 8.22 16.13
C SER A 34 -5.18 8.40 14.61
N LEU A 35 -5.65 7.41 13.85
CA LEU A 35 -5.80 7.53 12.39
C LEU A 35 -7.11 8.24 12.06
N THR A 36 -7.07 9.57 12.07
CA THR A 36 -8.10 10.44 11.49
C THR A 36 -7.58 11.01 10.16
N PHE A 37 -8.47 11.52 9.30
CA PHE A 37 -8.06 12.08 8.00
C PHE A 37 -7.01 13.18 8.16
N SER A 38 -7.28 14.16 9.03
CA SER A 38 -6.34 15.25 9.31
C SER A 38 -5.01 14.78 9.92
N ALA A 39 -5.03 13.82 10.85
CA ALA A 39 -3.80 13.32 11.47
C ALA A 39 -2.92 12.56 10.48
N ILE A 40 -3.51 11.84 9.53
CA ILE A 40 -2.78 11.15 8.46
C ILE A 40 -2.07 12.16 7.55
N LEU A 41 -2.78 13.20 7.10
CA LEU A 41 -2.19 14.26 6.28
C LEU A 41 -1.06 14.98 7.03
N GLN A 42 -1.27 15.29 8.31
CA GLN A 42 -0.27 15.93 9.15
C GLN A 42 0.98 15.06 9.35
N GLU A 43 0.81 13.76 9.62
CA GLU A 43 1.93 12.83 9.76
C GLU A 43 2.68 12.67 8.44
N ALA A 44 1.96 12.58 7.32
CA ALA A 44 2.54 12.47 5.98
C ALA A 44 3.44 13.67 5.65
N THR A 45 2.94 14.89 5.88
CA THR A 45 3.63 16.14 5.53
C THR A 45 4.77 16.46 6.50
N GLN A 46 4.56 16.36 7.81
CA GLN A 46 5.51 16.87 8.82
C GLN A 46 6.57 15.86 9.25
N ARG A 47 6.27 14.55 9.20
CA ARG A 47 7.12 13.53 9.82
C ARG A 47 7.58 12.48 8.82
N LYS A 48 6.68 11.96 7.99
CA LYS A 48 7.04 10.93 7.01
C LYS A 48 7.75 11.51 5.80
N GLY A 49 7.33 12.67 5.30
CA GLY A 49 7.85 13.24 4.05
C GLY A 49 7.25 12.59 2.81
N LEU A 50 5.98 12.18 2.88
CA LEU A 50 5.21 11.60 1.79
C LEU A 50 4.41 12.71 1.09
N GLN A 51 4.78 13.04 -0.15
CA GLN A 51 4.14 14.13 -0.89
C GLN A 51 2.85 13.72 -1.59
N LEU A 52 2.63 12.42 -1.79
CA LEU A 52 1.38 11.88 -2.31
C LEU A 52 0.92 10.73 -1.42
N ILE A 53 -0.30 10.78 -0.92
CA ILE A 53 -0.85 9.68 -0.14
C ILE A 53 -2.20 9.26 -0.68
N GLY A 54 -2.65 8.07 -0.32
CA GLY A 54 -3.98 7.57 -0.63
C GLY A 54 -4.68 7.12 0.65
N ILE A 55 -5.77 7.79 0.98
CA ILE A 55 -6.62 7.40 2.11
C ILE A 55 -7.79 6.60 1.53
N ILE A 56 -7.81 5.31 1.86
CA ILE A 56 -8.71 4.32 1.26
C ILE A 56 -10.00 4.10 2.05
N ASP A 57 -10.37 5.09 2.86
CA ASP A 57 -11.59 5.14 3.64
C ASP A 57 -12.37 6.44 3.40
N ALA A 58 -12.09 7.11 2.29
CA ALA A 58 -12.73 8.38 1.92
C ALA A 58 -14.19 8.21 1.48
N GLN A 59 -14.68 6.98 1.28
CA GLN A 59 -16.11 6.71 1.07
C GLN A 59 -16.97 6.96 2.32
N VAL A 60 -16.37 7.03 3.51
CA VAL A 60 -17.10 7.19 4.76
C VAL A 60 -17.72 8.60 4.85
N PRO A 61 -19.05 8.74 5.04
CA PRO A 61 -19.71 10.04 5.03
C PRO A 61 -19.13 11.06 6.01
N GLU A 62 -18.80 10.65 7.24
CA GLU A 62 -18.20 11.55 8.23
C GLU A 62 -16.77 11.99 7.87
N VAL A 63 -16.03 11.18 7.11
CA VAL A 63 -14.71 11.59 6.58
C VAL A 63 -14.91 12.63 5.48
N GLN A 64 -15.90 12.45 4.61
CA GLN A 64 -16.25 13.44 3.58
C GLN A 64 -16.70 14.78 4.17
N ALA A 65 -17.44 14.74 5.28
CA ALA A 65 -17.85 15.93 6.02
C ALA A 65 -16.65 16.67 6.64
N GLU A 66 -15.67 15.93 7.19
CA GLU A 66 -14.40 16.50 7.68
C GLU A 66 -13.62 17.21 6.56
N ILE A 67 -13.50 16.56 5.40
CA ILE A 67 -12.81 17.12 4.22
C ILE A 67 -13.53 18.39 3.77
N GLU A 68 -14.85 18.34 3.58
CA GLU A 68 -15.66 19.48 3.12
C GLU A 68 -15.56 20.68 4.06
N SER A 69 -15.71 20.45 5.37
CA SER A 69 -15.56 21.50 6.39
C SER A 69 -14.16 22.13 6.36
N SER A 70 -13.13 21.30 6.23
CA SER A 70 -11.73 21.76 6.18
C SER A 70 -11.41 22.55 4.90
N ILE A 71 -12.03 22.20 3.76
CA ILE A 71 -11.95 23.00 2.53
C ILE A 71 -12.63 24.35 2.70
N GLN A 72 -13.83 24.39 3.30
CA GLN A 72 -14.56 25.63 3.56
C GLN A 72 -13.80 26.58 4.49
N GLN A 73 -13.02 26.02 5.42
CA GLN A 73 -12.16 26.76 6.35
C GLN A 73 -10.81 27.16 5.72
N GLY A 74 -10.49 26.70 4.51
CA GLY A 74 -9.21 26.96 3.84
C GLY A 74 -8.02 26.18 4.41
N ILE A 75 -8.27 25.15 5.24
CA ILE A 75 -7.24 24.26 5.80
C ILE A 75 -6.74 23.28 4.73
N PHE A 76 -7.68 22.78 3.92
CA PHE A 76 -7.39 21.95 2.76
C PHE A 76 -7.80 22.67 1.47
N LEU A 77 -7.16 22.30 0.37
CA LEU A 77 -7.51 22.76 -0.96
C LEU A 77 -7.79 21.56 -1.84
N GLU A 78 -8.89 21.57 -2.59
CA GLU A 78 -9.12 20.55 -3.62
C GLU A 78 -8.36 20.92 -4.89
N HIS A 79 -7.49 20.02 -5.35
CA HIS A 79 -6.68 20.24 -6.55
C HIS A 79 -7.57 20.17 -7.80
N PRO A 80 -7.44 21.08 -8.78
CA PRO A 80 -8.28 21.08 -9.99
C PRO A 80 -8.10 19.81 -10.84
N ASP A 81 -6.89 19.23 -10.85
CA ASP A 81 -6.59 17.95 -11.49
C ASP A 81 -6.75 16.73 -10.53
N GLY A 82 -7.42 16.93 -9.39
CA GLY A 82 -7.86 15.91 -8.45
C GLY A 82 -6.91 15.65 -7.26
N GLY A 83 -7.50 15.34 -6.10
CA GLY A 83 -6.84 15.17 -4.81
C GLY A 83 -7.10 16.32 -3.82
N ILE A 84 -6.88 16.05 -2.52
CA ILE A 84 -7.01 17.02 -1.43
C ILE A 84 -5.62 17.40 -0.94
N CYS A 85 -5.23 18.67 -1.10
CA CYS A 85 -3.93 19.20 -0.74
C CYS A 85 -3.93 19.76 0.68
N HIS A 86 -2.85 19.46 1.42
CA HIS A 86 -2.50 20.08 2.69
C HIS A 86 -0.98 20.26 2.73
N GLU A 87 -0.53 21.52 2.83
CA GLU A 87 0.89 21.87 2.73
C GLU A 87 1.54 21.26 1.47
N GLN A 88 2.62 20.48 1.60
CA GLN A 88 3.31 19.79 0.50
C GLN A 88 2.73 18.41 0.13
N THR A 89 1.69 17.95 0.82
CA THR A 89 1.11 16.61 0.61
C THR A 89 -0.24 16.70 -0.09
N THR A 90 -0.43 15.86 -1.11
CA THR A 90 -1.73 15.65 -1.76
C THR A 90 -2.28 14.27 -1.40
N CYS A 91 -3.53 14.21 -0.95
CA CYS A 91 -4.25 12.98 -0.67
C CYS A 91 -5.20 12.62 -1.81
N LEU A 92 -4.99 11.45 -2.41
CA LEU A 92 -5.92 10.80 -3.32
C LEU A 92 -7.05 10.14 -2.52
N LEU A 93 -8.29 10.37 -2.94
CA LEU A 93 -9.47 9.84 -2.28
C LEU A 93 -9.72 8.41 -2.77
N GLY A 94 -9.52 7.44 -1.88
CA GLY A 94 -9.69 6.02 -2.15
C GLY A 94 -10.77 5.35 -1.30
N ALA A 95 -11.14 4.14 -1.71
CA ALA A 95 -11.97 3.21 -0.96
C ALA A 95 -11.44 1.79 -1.16
N GLU A 96 -11.13 1.05 -0.09
CA GLU A 96 -10.92 -0.40 -0.16
C GLU A 96 -12.26 -1.12 -0.06
N ILE A 97 -12.54 -1.99 -1.03
CA ILE A 97 -13.82 -2.70 -1.17
C ILE A 97 -13.55 -4.20 -1.18
N GLU A 98 -14.30 -4.95 -0.35
CA GLU A 98 -14.29 -6.42 -0.44
C GLU A 98 -15.23 -6.87 -1.56
N ILE A 99 -14.71 -7.60 -2.53
CA ILE A 99 -15.46 -8.27 -3.57
C ILE A 99 -15.51 -9.77 -3.30
N ARG A 100 -16.54 -10.45 -3.81
CA ARG A 100 -16.63 -11.91 -3.73
C ARG A 100 -17.48 -12.47 -4.87
N GLU A 101 -16.81 -12.96 -5.90
CA GLU A 101 -17.46 -13.69 -6.99
C GLU A 101 -18.00 -15.06 -6.52
N PRO A 102 -19.04 -15.60 -7.16
CA PRO A 102 -19.56 -16.93 -6.86
C PRO A 102 -18.47 -18.01 -6.91
N GLY A 103 -18.42 -18.84 -5.87
CA GLY A 103 -17.41 -19.92 -5.78
C GLY A 103 -16.00 -19.47 -5.39
N MET A 104 -15.75 -18.16 -5.22
CA MET A 104 -14.44 -17.63 -4.86
C MET A 104 -14.37 -17.19 -3.38
N SER A 105 -13.14 -17.19 -2.84
CA SER A 105 -12.85 -16.49 -1.59
C SER A 105 -12.98 -14.97 -1.80
N PRO A 106 -13.25 -14.18 -0.74
CA PRO A 106 -13.24 -12.74 -0.86
C PRO A 106 -11.88 -12.22 -1.33
N ALA A 107 -11.87 -11.06 -1.98
CA ALA A 107 -10.67 -10.31 -2.33
C ALA A 107 -10.90 -8.82 -2.10
N HIS A 108 -9.83 -8.06 -1.89
CA HIS A 108 -9.91 -6.61 -1.80
C HIS A 108 -9.45 -5.94 -3.10
N VAL A 109 -10.10 -4.82 -3.40
CA VAL A 109 -9.73 -3.90 -4.48
C VAL A 109 -9.78 -2.47 -3.95
N LEU A 110 -8.96 -1.60 -4.53
CA LEU A 110 -8.90 -0.18 -4.23
C LEU A 110 -9.60 0.58 -5.36
N ALA A 111 -10.52 1.45 -5.02
CA ALA A 111 -11.17 2.38 -5.95
C ALA A 111 -10.75 3.80 -5.61
N TYR A 112 -10.12 4.52 -6.54
CA TYR A 112 -9.73 5.91 -6.35
C TYR A 112 -10.53 6.82 -7.27
N LEU A 113 -10.99 7.95 -6.73
CA LEU A 113 -11.82 8.92 -7.42
C LEU A 113 -11.12 10.29 -7.45
N PRO A 114 -11.29 11.08 -8.52
CA PRO A 114 -10.52 12.30 -8.73
C PRO A 114 -10.83 13.40 -7.72
N SER A 115 -12.10 13.59 -7.35
CA SER A 115 -12.54 14.68 -6.48
C SER A 115 -13.52 14.21 -5.40
N LEU A 116 -13.72 15.05 -4.38
CA LEU A 116 -14.68 14.83 -3.31
C LEU A 116 -16.10 14.66 -3.85
N ALA A 117 -16.44 15.37 -4.93
CA ALA A 117 -17.75 15.25 -5.57
C ALA A 117 -17.96 13.86 -6.22
N GLN A 118 -16.96 13.32 -6.92
CA GLN A 118 -17.05 11.96 -7.45
C GLN A 118 -17.04 10.93 -6.32
N MET A 119 -16.25 11.12 -5.26
CA MET A 119 -16.24 10.23 -4.10
C MET A 119 -17.62 10.22 -3.39
N LYS A 120 -18.27 11.38 -3.20
CA LYS A 120 -19.65 11.47 -2.68
C LYS A 120 -20.66 10.72 -3.56
N SER A 121 -20.53 10.87 -4.89
CA SER A 121 -21.37 10.15 -5.86
C SER A 121 -21.16 8.64 -5.77
N PHE A 122 -19.92 8.20 -5.62
CA PHE A 122 -19.56 6.80 -5.40
C PHE A 122 -20.12 6.27 -4.08
N THR A 123 -20.00 7.01 -2.98
CA THR A 123 -20.59 6.67 -1.67
C THR A 123 -22.10 6.51 -1.71
N SER A 124 -22.80 7.37 -2.45
CA SER A 124 -24.26 7.25 -2.65
C SER A 124 -24.62 5.95 -3.37
N TRP A 125 -23.83 5.56 -4.37
CA TRP A 125 -24.00 4.29 -5.07
C TRP A 125 -23.67 3.11 -4.15
N LEU A 126 -22.53 3.13 -3.46
CA LEU A 126 -22.12 2.09 -2.52
C LEU A 126 -23.17 1.84 -1.43
N SER A 127 -23.80 2.89 -0.90
CA SER A 127 -24.84 2.78 0.13
C SER A 127 -26.03 1.89 -0.30
N LYS A 128 -26.27 1.73 -1.60
CA LYS A 128 -27.33 0.86 -2.15
C LYS A 128 -26.89 -0.61 -2.29
N HIS A 129 -25.59 -0.86 -2.30
CA HIS A 129 -24.99 -2.16 -2.62
C HIS A 129 -24.08 -2.69 -1.50
N MET A 130 -24.05 -2.02 -0.34
CA MET A 130 -23.24 -2.39 0.82
C MET A 130 -24.09 -2.32 2.08
N LYS A 131 -23.73 -3.10 3.10
CA LYS A 131 -24.45 -3.09 4.38
C LYS A 131 -24.19 -1.86 5.24
N ASN A 132 -22.98 -1.30 5.17
CA ASN A 132 -22.60 -0.17 6.03
C ASN A 132 -21.47 0.67 5.41
N VAL A 133 -21.82 1.73 4.70
CA VAL A 133 -20.83 2.61 4.06
C VAL A 133 -19.96 3.39 5.06
N HIS A 134 -20.30 3.40 6.35
CA HIS A 134 -19.53 4.09 7.39
C HIS A 134 -18.31 3.29 7.88
N LEU A 135 -18.18 2.03 7.47
CA LEU A 135 -17.04 1.19 7.84
C LEU A 135 -16.10 0.99 6.66
N SER A 136 -14.83 0.79 6.99
CA SER A 136 -13.79 0.43 6.04
C SER A 136 -14.00 -0.99 5.47
N THR A 137 -13.52 -1.23 4.26
CA THR A 137 -13.41 -2.56 3.63
C THR A 137 -14.69 -3.39 3.66
N GLN A 138 -15.84 -2.75 3.45
CA GLN A 138 -17.09 -3.49 3.42
C GLN A 138 -17.25 -4.27 2.12
N ARG A 139 -18.04 -5.35 2.20
CA ARG A 139 -18.40 -6.13 1.04
C ARG A 139 -19.37 -5.38 0.15
N LEU A 140 -19.07 -5.35 -1.14
CA LEU A 140 -20.02 -5.02 -2.20
C LEU A 140 -20.87 -6.26 -2.54
N TYR A 141 -22.19 -6.10 -2.54
CA TYR A 141 -23.17 -7.14 -2.91
C TYR A 141 -23.60 -6.99 -4.37
N GLN A 142 -22.62 -6.92 -5.27
CA GLN A 142 -22.76 -6.88 -6.73
C GLN A 142 -21.55 -7.60 -7.36
N PRO A 143 -21.66 -8.04 -8.63
CA PRO A 143 -20.51 -8.55 -9.37
C PRO A 143 -19.36 -7.53 -9.45
N ALA A 144 -18.12 -8.00 -9.42
CA ALA A 144 -16.94 -7.16 -9.42
C ALA A 144 -16.82 -6.28 -10.68
N TYR A 145 -17.27 -6.75 -11.84
CA TYR A 145 -17.23 -5.94 -13.07
C TYR A 145 -18.14 -4.70 -13.01
N ILE A 146 -19.26 -4.76 -12.28
CA ILE A 146 -20.14 -3.60 -12.06
C ILE A 146 -19.42 -2.52 -11.25
N LEU A 147 -18.60 -2.93 -10.26
CA LEU A 147 -17.75 -2.02 -9.51
C LEU A 147 -16.73 -1.32 -10.42
N LEU A 148 -16.06 -2.08 -11.30
CA LEU A 148 -15.11 -1.54 -12.27
C LEU A 148 -15.79 -0.50 -13.18
N GLU A 149 -16.93 -0.83 -13.76
CA GLU A 149 -17.71 0.09 -14.60
C GLU A 149 -18.11 1.35 -13.86
N LYS A 150 -18.56 1.22 -12.60
CA LYS A 150 -18.96 2.39 -11.82
C LYS A 150 -17.79 3.30 -11.50
N VAL A 151 -16.63 2.74 -11.18
CA VAL A 151 -15.42 3.50 -10.90
C VAL A 151 -14.96 4.24 -12.16
N GLU A 152 -14.95 3.58 -13.32
CA GLU A 152 -14.60 4.21 -14.59
C GLU A 152 -15.61 5.29 -15.03
N GLU A 153 -16.92 5.07 -14.84
CA GLU A 153 -17.99 6.04 -15.11
C GLU A 153 -17.74 7.36 -14.35
N LEU A 154 -17.19 7.27 -13.13
CA LEU A 154 -16.86 8.41 -12.29
C LEU A 154 -15.45 8.97 -12.54
N GLY A 155 -14.78 8.55 -13.62
CA GLY A 155 -13.41 8.96 -13.95
C GLY A 155 -12.35 8.46 -12.98
N GLY A 156 -12.69 7.46 -12.17
CA GLY A 156 -11.81 6.82 -11.22
C GLY A 156 -10.98 5.69 -11.82
N ILE A 157 -10.17 5.07 -10.97
CA ILE A 157 -9.44 3.84 -11.33
C ILE A 157 -9.60 2.78 -10.24
N LEU A 158 -9.64 1.51 -10.68
CA LEU A 158 -9.71 0.35 -9.81
C LEU A 158 -8.40 -0.43 -9.85
N ILE A 159 -7.88 -0.80 -8.69
CA ILE A 159 -6.60 -1.49 -8.52
C ILE A 159 -6.81 -2.71 -7.61
N PRO A 160 -6.49 -3.94 -8.05
CA PRO A 160 -6.39 -5.08 -7.15
C PRO A 160 -5.44 -4.83 -5.98
N ALA A 161 -5.94 -5.01 -4.75
CA ALA A 161 -5.17 -4.77 -3.53
C ALA A 161 -4.38 -6.01 -3.13
N HIS A 162 -3.17 -5.80 -2.57
CA HIS A 162 -2.28 -6.81 -1.96
C HIS A 162 -2.45 -8.24 -2.51
N ILE A 163 -2.28 -8.38 -3.83
CA ILE A 163 -2.85 -9.47 -4.64
C ILE A 163 -2.39 -10.88 -4.25
N PHE A 164 -1.29 -11.00 -3.50
CA PHE A 164 -0.69 -12.27 -3.10
C PHE A 164 -0.91 -12.64 -1.62
N THR A 165 -1.52 -11.78 -0.81
CA THR A 165 -1.77 -12.06 0.61
C THR A 165 -2.57 -13.37 0.76
N PRO A 166 -2.26 -14.30 1.68
CA PRO A 166 -2.94 -15.61 1.74
C PRO A 166 -4.44 -15.56 2.04
N PHE A 167 -4.97 -14.40 2.40
CA PHE A 167 -6.37 -14.17 2.70
C PHE A 167 -6.81 -12.87 2.03
N LYS A 168 -8.07 -12.83 1.57
CA LYS A 168 -8.70 -11.61 1.05
C LYS A 168 -7.95 -10.96 -0.12
N SER A 169 -7.30 -11.76 -0.94
CA SER A 169 -6.59 -11.31 -2.14
C SER A 169 -6.99 -12.13 -3.36
N ILE A 170 -6.80 -11.52 -4.55
CA ILE A 170 -7.19 -12.13 -5.83
C ILE A 170 -6.37 -13.39 -6.10
N LEU A 171 -5.05 -13.29 -6.17
CA LEU A 171 -4.17 -14.41 -6.56
C LEU A 171 -3.74 -15.26 -5.38
N GLY A 172 -3.65 -14.68 -4.18
CA GLY A 172 -3.30 -15.42 -2.97
C GLY A 172 -4.38 -16.39 -2.51
N SER A 173 -5.68 -16.10 -2.76
CA SER A 173 -6.77 -16.91 -2.21
C SER A 173 -8.04 -17.04 -3.04
N ALA A 174 -8.40 -16.07 -3.88
CA ALA A 174 -9.70 -16.06 -4.56
C ALA A 174 -9.70 -16.89 -5.85
N THR A 175 -8.65 -16.76 -6.67
CA THR A 175 -8.55 -17.37 -8.00
C THR A 175 -7.10 -17.54 -8.45
N ASN A 176 -6.89 -18.22 -9.57
CA ASN A 176 -5.56 -18.45 -10.17
C ASN A 176 -5.18 -17.42 -11.24
N SER A 177 -6.10 -16.55 -11.67
CA SER A 177 -5.81 -15.48 -12.63
C SER A 177 -6.73 -14.29 -12.40
N ILE A 178 -6.20 -13.07 -12.49
CA ILE A 178 -6.99 -11.82 -12.38
C ILE A 178 -8.08 -11.78 -13.46
N ARG A 179 -7.84 -12.40 -14.62
CA ARG A 179 -8.76 -12.45 -15.77
C ARG A 179 -10.10 -13.11 -15.46
N ASN A 180 -10.15 -13.93 -14.41
CA ASN A 180 -11.37 -14.57 -13.96
C ASN A 180 -12.34 -13.60 -13.26
N ILE A 181 -11.87 -12.41 -12.89
CA ILE A 181 -12.66 -11.37 -12.21
C ILE A 181 -12.73 -10.10 -13.07
N PHE A 182 -11.61 -9.67 -13.65
CA PHE A 182 -11.51 -8.41 -14.38
C PHE A 182 -10.88 -8.60 -15.76
N PRO A 183 -11.35 -7.87 -16.79
CA PRO A 183 -10.61 -7.77 -18.05
C PRO A 183 -9.26 -7.07 -17.81
N ILE A 184 -8.15 -7.80 -17.92
CA ILE A 184 -6.81 -7.29 -17.56
C ILE A 184 -6.47 -5.96 -18.24
N HIS A 185 -6.93 -5.75 -19.48
CA HIS A 185 -6.62 -4.59 -20.30
C HIS A 185 -7.31 -3.30 -19.81
N ARG A 186 -8.29 -3.42 -18.90
CA ARG A 186 -8.93 -2.28 -18.22
C ARG A 186 -8.20 -1.92 -16.92
N LEU A 187 -7.30 -2.76 -16.43
CA LEU A 187 -6.47 -2.46 -15.27
C LEU A 187 -5.16 -1.82 -15.72
N ILE A 188 -4.69 -0.83 -14.96
CA ILE A 188 -3.41 -0.14 -15.25
C ILE A 188 -2.35 -0.43 -14.19
N ALA A 189 -2.76 -0.95 -13.04
CA ALA A 189 -1.88 -1.25 -11.92
C ALA A 189 -2.43 -2.38 -11.04
N VAL A 190 -1.55 -2.95 -10.22
CA VAL A 190 -1.87 -3.86 -9.11
C VAL A 190 -1.01 -3.51 -7.90
N GLU A 191 -1.52 -3.77 -6.70
CA GLU A 191 -0.73 -3.67 -5.47
C GLU A 191 -0.18 -5.04 -5.08
N LEU A 192 1.14 -5.12 -4.90
CA LEU A 192 1.81 -6.37 -4.51
C LEU A 192 1.45 -6.75 -3.06
N GLY A 193 1.55 -5.76 -2.16
CA GLY A 193 1.38 -5.92 -0.73
C GLY A 193 2.60 -6.52 -0.03
N LEU A 194 2.56 -6.51 1.31
CA LEU A 194 3.70 -6.75 2.21
C LEU A 194 4.37 -8.14 2.12
N SER A 195 3.85 -9.05 1.30
CA SER A 195 4.26 -10.46 1.27
C SER A 195 4.89 -10.87 -0.05
N SER A 196 5.13 -9.93 -0.95
CA SER A 196 5.69 -10.19 -2.29
C SER A 196 6.44 -8.98 -2.82
N ASP A 197 7.46 -9.23 -3.62
CA ASP A 197 8.24 -8.22 -4.33
C ASP A 197 8.05 -8.35 -5.85
N THR A 198 8.78 -7.53 -6.60
CA THR A 198 8.75 -7.52 -8.06
C THR A 198 9.25 -8.84 -8.66
N GLU A 199 10.31 -9.43 -8.10
CA GLU A 199 10.90 -10.68 -8.61
C GLU A 199 9.92 -11.85 -8.47
N MET A 200 9.18 -11.89 -7.36
CA MET A 200 8.12 -12.85 -7.14
C MET A 200 6.97 -12.63 -8.13
N ALA A 201 6.49 -11.40 -8.30
CA ALA A 201 5.34 -11.08 -9.14
C ALA A 201 5.60 -11.25 -10.64
N ASP A 202 6.80 -10.92 -11.13
CA ASP A 202 7.16 -11.02 -12.55
C ASP A 202 7.36 -12.47 -13.05
N GLN A 203 7.10 -13.47 -12.21
CA GLN A 203 6.92 -14.87 -12.63
C GLN A 203 5.55 -15.13 -13.29
N LEU A 204 4.62 -14.16 -13.23
CA LEU A 204 3.28 -14.26 -13.81
C LEU A 204 3.17 -13.33 -15.03
N SER A 205 3.09 -13.92 -16.23
CA SER A 205 3.04 -13.18 -17.50
C SER A 205 1.84 -12.23 -17.59
N GLU A 206 0.70 -12.57 -16.97
CA GLU A 206 -0.50 -11.73 -16.97
C GLU A 206 -0.31 -10.36 -16.30
N LEU A 207 0.71 -10.23 -15.44
CA LEU A 207 1.01 -9.01 -14.70
C LEU A 207 1.98 -8.08 -15.44
N GLN A 208 2.59 -8.53 -16.53
CA GLN A 208 3.61 -7.73 -17.23
C GLN A 208 3.08 -6.35 -17.60
N SER A 209 1.88 -6.25 -18.19
CA SER A 209 1.30 -4.97 -18.66
C SER A 209 0.97 -3.96 -17.56
N LEU A 210 0.89 -4.42 -16.30
CA LEU A 210 0.40 -3.63 -15.16
C LEU A 210 1.55 -2.97 -14.41
N THR A 211 1.34 -1.73 -13.95
CA THR A 211 2.27 -1.07 -13.03
C THR A 211 2.15 -1.67 -11.62
N PHE A 212 3.28 -1.87 -10.93
CA PHE A 212 3.28 -2.40 -9.57
C PHE A 212 3.27 -1.28 -8.54
N LEU A 213 2.35 -1.37 -7.58
CA LEU A 213 2.27 -0.53 -6.40
C LEU A 213 2.73 -1.30 -5.17
N THR A 214 3.36 -0.57 -4.26
CA THR A 214 3.88 -1.08 -2.98
C THR A 214 3.49 -0.08 -1.92
N ASN A 215 2.40 -0.36 -1.21
CA ASN A 215 1.82 0.56 -0.23
C ASN A 215 1.74 -0.09 1.14
N SER A 216 1.65 0.73 2.17
CA SER A 216 1.82 0.29 3.54
C SER A 216 0.66 -0.56 4.08
N ASP A 217 -0.57 -0.43 3.57
CA ASP A 217 -1.77 -0.90 4.27
C ASP A 217 -1.74 -0.45 5.75
N ALA A 218 -1.49 0.86 5.96
CA ALA A 218 -1.19 1.41 7.27
C ALA A 218 -2.43 1.41 8.18
N HIS A 219 -2.26 0.76 9.34
CA HIS A 219 -3.25 0.69 10.43
C HIS A 219 -2.83 1.49 11.67
N SER A 220 -1.75 2.28 11.56
CA SER A 220 -1.32 3.27 12.55
C SER A 220 -0.42 4.30 11.87
N LEU A 221 -0.36 5.53 12.39
CA LEU A 221 0.48 6.61 11.84
C LEU A 221 1.94 6.18 11.63
N ASN A 222 2.53 5.51 12.63
CA ASN A 222 3.91 5.03 12.53
C ASN A 222 4.15 4.05 11.36
N LYS A 223 3.13 3.29 10.93
CA LYS A 223 3.24 2.27 9.88
C LYS A 223 3.11 2.86 8.47
N MET A 224 2.71 4.12 8.33
CA MET A 224 2.71 4.81 7.04
C MET A 224 4.13 4.81 6.47
N GLY A 225 4.24 4.61 5.16
CA GLY A 225 5.54 4.56 4.48
C GLY A 225 6.38 3.31 4.81
N ARG A 226 5.80 2.24 5.37
CA ARG A 226 6.54 0.96 5.46
C ARG A 226 6.70 0.25 4.12
N GLU A 227 5.82 0.57 3.17
CA GLU A 227 6.04 0.40 1.74
C GLU A 227 5.54 1.68 1.06
N TYR A 228 6.24 2.12 0.04
CA TYR A 228 5.89 3.28 -0.77
C TYR A 228 6.55 3.15 -2.15
N GLN A 229 6.27 4.09 -3.03
CA GLN A 229 6.96 4.23 -4.31
C GLN A 229 7.52 5.63 -4.47
N GLN A 230 8.53 5.77 -5.34
CA GLN A 230 8.91 7.06 -5.88
C GLN A 230 8.33 7.21 -7.29
N ILE A 231 7.66 8.33 -7.53
CA ILE A 231 6.94 8.59 -8.78
C ILE A 231 7.48 9.86 -9.42
N ARG A 232 7.81 9.78 -10.71
CA ARG A 232 8.19 10.94 -11.53
C ARG A 232 6.95 11.56 -12.16
N MET A 233 6.64 12.79 -11.77
CA MET A 233 5.45 13.54 -12.21
C MET A 233 5.75 15.05 -12.27
N ARG A 234 4.89 15.86 -12.89
CA ARG A 234 5.02 17.32 -12.88
C ARG A 234 4.45 17.98 -11.63
N GLU A 235 3.42 17.37 -11.06
CA GLU A 235 2.76 17.81 -9.84
C GLU A 235 2.11 16.62 -9.13
N ALA A 236 1.88 16.75 -7.83
CA ALA A 236 1.17 15.74 -7.06
C ALA A 236 -0.35 15.92 -7.25
N SER A 237 -0.93 15.20 -8.20
CA SER A 237 -2.37 15.21 -8.48
C SER A 237 -2.87 13.84 -8.92
N PHE A 238 -4.19 13.61 -8.83
CA PHE A 238 -4.81 12.38 -9.30
C PHE A 238 -4.50 12.11 -10.78
N LYS A 239 -4.63 13.12 -11.63
CA LYS A 239 -4.37 13.01 -13.07
C LYS A 239 -2.91 12.65 -13.39
N GLU A 240 -1.93 13.33 -12.77
CA GLU A 240 -0.52 12.99 -12.99
C GLU A 240 -0.19 11.58 -12.48
N TRP A 241 -0.81 11.17 -11.37
CA TRP A 241 -0.68 9.80 -10.85
C TRP A 241 -1.21 8.77 -11.84
N VAL A 242 -2.41 8.99 -12.41
CA VAL A 242 -2.95 8.10 -13.47
C VAL A 242 -2.02 8.04 -14.68
N LEU A 243 -1.47 9.18 -15.13
CA LEU A 243 -0.48 9.21 -16.22
C LEU A 243 0.78 8.42 -15.88
N ALA A 244 1.26 8.47 -14.62
CA ALA A 244 2.39 7.70 -14.15
C ALA A 244 2.11 6.19 -14.14
N LEU A 245 0.93 5.77 -13.68
CA LEU A 245 0.51 4.36 -13.73
C LEU A 245 0.40 3.84 -15.16
N GLN A 246 -0.08 4.68 -16.08
CA GLN A 246 -0.15 4.36 -17.51
C GLN A 246 1.20 4.49 -18.23
N ARG A 247 2.24 5.00 -17.56
CA ARG A 247 3.58 5.24 -18.10
C ARG A 247 3.58 6.18 -19.32
N LYS A 248 2.75 7.23 -19.27
CA LYS A 248 2.55 8.17 -20.38
C LYS A 248 3.36 9.45 -20.20
N ASN A 249 3.78 10.03 -21.32
CA ASN A 249 4.40 11.37 -21.37
C ASN A 249 5.56 11.53 -20.37
N ASN A 250 6.43 10.51 -20.25
CA ASN A 250 7.55 10.41 -19.31
C ASN A 250 7.19 10.38 -17.82
N ARG A 251 5.91 10.31 -17.43
CA ARG A 251 5.52 9.99 -16.05
C ARG A 251 5.67 8.49 -15.84
N ALA A 252 6.17 8.10 -14.69
CA ALA A 252 6.34 6.69 -14.33
C ALA A 252 6.55 6.55 -12.82
N ILE A 253 6.26 5.35 -12.30
CA ILE A 253 6.90 4.90 -11.06
C ILE A 253 8.35 4.55 -11.40
N ILE A 254 9.29 5.13 -10.66
CA ILE A 254 10.73 4.98 -10.91
C ILE A 254 11.43 4.09 -9.90
N ALA A 255 10.80 3.84 -8.75
CA ALA A 255 11.27 2.89 -7.75
C ALA A 255 10.10 2.44 -6.87
N ASN A 256 10.09 1.17 -6.49
CA ASN A 256 9.24 0.63 -5.43
C ASN A 256 10.10 0.38 -4.19
N TYR A 257 9.59 0.70 -3.01
CA TYR A 257 10.25 0.47 -1.73
C TYR A 257 9.32 -0.35 -0.85
N GLY A 258 9.81 -1.47 -0.34
CA GLY A 258 9.00 -2.28 0.57
C GLY A 258 9.83 -3.24 1.39
N LEU A 259 9.14 -4.02 2.22
CA LEU A 259 9.82 -4.99 3.06
C LEU A 259 10.36 -6.13 2.21
N ASN A 260 11.36 -6.84 2.72
CA ASN A 260 11.74 -8.12 2.12
C ASN A 260 10.64 -9.15 2.42
N PRO A 261 10.00 -9.77 1.41
CA PRO A 261 8.92 -10.74 1.62
C PRO A 261 9.30 -11.91 2.50
N LYS A 262 10.59 -12.25 2.55
CA LYS A 262 11.11 -13.29 3.45
C LYS A 262 10.79 -12.99 4.91
N LEU A 263 10.65 -11.74 5.32
CA LEU A 263 10.27 -11.37 6.69
C LEU A 263 8.78 -11.62 6.99
N GLY A 264 7.97 -11.87 5.97
CA GLY A 264 6.53 -12.03 6.07
C GLY A 264 6.11 -13.25 6.92
N LYS A 265 5.03 -13.05 7.69
CA LYS A 265 4.42 -14.07 8.56
C LYS A 265 4.07 -15.39 7.85
N TYR A 266 3.76 -15.29 6.56
CA TYR A 266 3.28 -16.40 5.72
C TYR A 266 4.14 -16.54 4.46
N TYR A 267 5.43 -16.22 4.53
CA TYR A 267 6.33 -16.42 3.40
C TYR A 267 6.38 -17.90 2.97
N GLN A 268 6.57 -18.80 3.94
CA GLN A 268 6.57 -20.26 3.77
C GLN A 268 5.25 -20.91 4.19
N THR A 269 4.89 -22.02 3.55
CA THR A 269 3.71 -22.82 3.91
C THR A 269 3.80 -23.35 5.34
N CYS A 270 2.71 -23.24 6.09
CA CYS A 270 2.66 -23.69 7.48
C CYS A 270 1.35 -24.39 7.84
N CYS A 271 1.37 -25.14 8.94
CA CYS A 271 0.15 -25.70 9.53
C CYS A 271 -0.78 -24.58 10.01
N ALA A 272 -2.06 -24.64 9.66
CA ALA A 272 -3.06 -23.66 10.10
C ALA A 272 -3.44 -23.79 11.58
N THR A 273 -3.06 -24.91 12.23
CA THR A 273 -3.38 -25.20 13.63
C THR A 273 -2.23 -24.83 14.55
N CYS A 274 -1.05 -25.43 14.36
CA CYS A 274 0.09 -25.23 15.26
C CYS A 274 1.14 -24.26 14.71
N TYR A 275 0.95 -23.72 13.50
CA TYR A 275 1.87 -22.78 12.86
C TYR A 275 3.33 -23.27 12.83
N GLN A 276 3.54 -24.57 12.63
CA GLN A 276 4.86 -25.10 12.30
C GLN A 276 5.03 -25.14 10.78
N PRO A 277 6.27 -25.00 10.25
CA PRO A 277 6.53 -25.18 8.82
C PRO A 277 5.92 -26.47 8.31
N TRP A 278 5.29 -26.42 7.14
CA TRP A 278 4.66 -27.60 6.58
C TRP A 278 5.73 -28.55 6.00
N PRO A 279 5.72 -29.84 6.37
CA PRO A 279 6.68 -30.80 5.85
C PRO A 279 6.51 -30.99 4.33
N ILE A 280 7.64 -31.07 3.62
CA ILE A 280 7.68 -31.33 2.17
C ILE A 280 7.06 -32.71 1.89
N ASN A 281 6.22 -32.81 0.85
CA ASN A 281 5.59 -34.05 0.38
C ASN A 281 4.80 -34.83 1.45
N ASN A 282 4.09 -34.12 2.33
CA ASN A 282 3.28 -34.75 3.37
C ASN A 282 1.86 -34.18 3.37
N ASP A 283 0.88 -35.05 3.62
CA ASP A 283 -0.55 -34.72 3.62
C ASP A 283 -1.04 -34.17 4.97
N GLN A 284 -0.22 -34.29 6.01
CA GLN A 284 -0.55 -33.80 7.35
C GLN A 284 0.66 -33.20 8.07
N CYS A 285 0.38 -32.32 9.03
CA CYS A 285 1.40 -31.74 9.89
C CYS A 285 2.05 -32.81 10.77
N THR A 286 3.37 -32.96 10.72
CA THR A 286 4.12 -33.90 11.57
C THR A 286 4.07 -33.55 13.06
N ASN A 287 3.77 -32.30 13.42
CA ASN A 287 3.73 -31.86 14.82
C ASN A 287 2.35 -32.07 15.49
N CYS A 288 1.24 -31.93 14.76
CA CYS A 288 -0.11 -31.99 15.35
C CYS A 288 -1.13 -32.83 14.57
N GLY A 289 -0.75 -33.47 13.47
CA GLY A 289 -1.63 -34.30 12.64
C GLY A 289 -2.69 -33.54 11.84
N SER A 290 -2.78 -32.21 11.98
CA SER A 290 -3.74 -31.39 11.22
C SER A 290 -3.47 -31.47 9.71
N LYS A 291 -4.54 -31.62 8.92
CA LYS A 291 -4.51 -31.56 7.45
C LYS A 291 -4.72 -30.13 6.91
N LYS A 292 -4.93 -29.15 7.78
CA LYS A 292 -5.17 -27.75 7.40
C LYS A 292 -3.83 -27.03 7.26
N LYS A 293 -3.54 -26.51 6.07
CA LYS A 293 -2.35 -25.68 5.78
C LYS A 293 -2.74 -24.28 5.34
N ILE A 294 -1.91 -23.31 5.69
CA ILE A 294 -1.90 -21.97 5.10
C ILE A 294 -0.78 -21.99 4.08
N HIS A 295 -1.12 -21.82 2.81
CA HIS A 295 -0.13 -21.75 1.74
C HIS A 295 0.76 -20.53 1.94
N GLY A 296 2.07 -20.75 1.87
CA GLY A 296 3.05 -19.69 1.86
C GLY A 296 2.93 -18.88 0.58
N VAL A 297 3.15 -17.58 0.66
CA VAL A 297 3.04 -16.69 -0.51
C VAL A 297 4.05 -17.10 -1.60
N ALA A 298 5.26 -17.49 -1.23
CA ALA A 298 6.26 -17.96 -2.19
C ALA A 298 5.82 -19.24 -2.92
N ASP A 299 5.21 -20.19 -2.19
CA ASP A 299 4.71 -21.44 -2.78
C ASP A 299 3.49 -21.19 -3.67
N ARG A 300 2.61 -20.27 -3.25
CA ARG A 300 1.44 -19.87 -4.04
C ARG A 300 1.84 -19.20 -5.34
N ILE A 301 2.81 -18.28 -5.32
CA ILE A 301 3.33 -17.64 -6.53
C ILE A 301 4.00 -18.67 -7.43
N ARG A 302 4.84 -19.56 -6.90
CA ARG A 302 5.46 -20.65 -7.68
C ARG A 302 4.43 -21.56 -8.33
N GLN A 303 3.30 -21.80 -7.67
CA GLN A 303 2.18 -22.58 -8.24
C GLN A 303 1.52 -21.86 -9.43
N LEU A 304 1.45 -20.53 -9.39
CA LEU A 304 0.82 -19.71 -10.44
C LEU A 304 1.79 -19.29 -11.54
N ALA A 305 3.10 -19.37 -11.29
CA ALA A 305 4.15 -18.97 -12.21
C ALA A 305 4.04 -19.72 -13.55
N ASP A 306 4.06 -18.96 -14.64
CA ASP A 306 4.01 -19.45 -16.02
C ASP A 306 5.30 -19.09 -16.81
N GLN A 307 6.22 -18.38 -16.16
CA GLN A 307 7.53 -18.01 -16.72
C GLN A 307 8.59 -17.88 -15.62
N PRO A 308 9.89 -17.92 -15.97
CA PRO A 308 10.94 -17.39 -15.09
C PRO A 308 10.65 -15.93 -14.74
N SER A 309 11.17 -15.47 -13.60
CA SER A 309 11.04 -14.06 -13.22
C SER A 309 11.66 -13.18 -14.31
N LEU A 310 10.83 -12.45 -15.04
CA LEU A 310 11.22 -11.64 -16.19
C LEU A 310 10.51 -10.29 -16.14
N SER A 311 11.22 -9.30 -15.62
CA SER A 311 10.72 -7.93 -15.57
C SER A 311 10.71 -7.28 -16.96
N PRO A 312 9.61 -6.62 -17.37
CA PRO A 312 9.62 -5.80 -18.57
C PRO A 312 10.56 -4.60 -18.40
N VAL A 313 11.05 -4.03 -19.51
CA VAL A 313 12.06 -2.94 -19.51
C VAL A 313 11.64 -1.72 -18.68
N TYR A 314 10.34 -1.45 -18.57
CA TYR A 314 9.82 -0.32 -17.80
C TYR A 314 9.59 -0.62 -16.31
N ARG A 315 9.79 -1.86 -15.86
CA ARG A 315 9.59 -2.23 -14.46
C ARG A 315 10.65 -1.50 -13.62
N PRO A 316 10.25 -0.67 -12.64
CA PRO A 316 11.21 -0.01 -11.78
C PRO A 316 11.88 -1.03 -10.82
N PRO A 317 13.07 -0.72 -10.29
CA PRO A 317 13.67 -1.52 -9.24
C PRO A 317 12.78 -1.56 -7.99
N TYR A 318 12.80 -2.71 -7.30
CA TYR A 318 12.25 -2.87 -5.96
C TYR A 318 13.40 -2.81 -4.95
N HIS A 319 13.41 -1.79 -4.11
CA HIS A 319 14.38 -1.62 -3.05
C HIS A 319 13.82 -2.16 -1.74
N TYR A 320 14.50 -3.18 -1.18
CA TYR A 320 14.20 -3.62 0.16
C TYR A 320 14.57 -2.53 1.16
N GLN A 321 13.56 -2.01 1.84
CA GLN A 321 13.75 -1.01 2.88
C GLN A 321 13.35 -1.57 4.25
N ILE A 322 13.88 -0.93 5.29
CA ILE A 322 13.46 -1.16 6.66
C ILE A 322 13.02 0.19 7.23
N PRO A 323 11.75 0.34 7.64
CA PRO A 323 11.28 1.54 8.32
C PRO A 323 12.13 1.87 9.53
N LEU A 324 12.33 3.16 9.82
CA LEU A 324 13.13 3.60 10.97
C LEU A 324 12.64 2.98 12.29
N GLU A 325 11.33 2.77 12.45
CA GLU A 325 10.76 2.15 13.64
C GLU A 325 11.12 0.67 13.83
N PHE A 326 11.57 -0.02 12.77
CA PHE A 326 11.97 -1.42 12.84
C PHE A 326 13.47 -1.59 13.05
N LEU A 327 14.23 -0.49 13.04
CA LEU A 327 15.68 -0.55 13.27
C LEU A 327 15.98 -0.88 14.72
N PRO A 328 16.81 -1.91 14.98
CA PRO A 328 17.32 -2.15 16.31
C PRO A 328 17.95 -0.87 16.85
N THR A 329 17.71 -0.55 18.12
CA THR A 329 18.22 0.65 18.83
C THR A 329 17.58 1.99 18.47
N VAL A 330 16.77 2.08 17.41
CA VAL A 330 15.99 3.29 17.09
C VAL A 330 14.66 3.24 17.84
N GLY A 331 14.70 3.63 19.12
CA GLY A 331 13.49 3.80 19.93
C GLY A 331 12.76 5.11 19.64
N PRO A 332 11.56 5.33 20.22
CA PRO A 332 10.76 6.53 19.99
C PRO A 332 11.51 7.86 20.22
N LYS A 333 12.34 7.93 21.27
CA LYS A 333 13.15 9.12 21.58
C LYS A 333 14.22 9.40 20.51
N THR A 334 14.92 8.35 20.08
CA THR A 334 15.95 8.44 19.04
C THR A 334 15.33 8.90 17.72
N ARG A 335 14.19 8.31 17.36
CA ARG A 335 13.44 8.70 16.16
C ARG A 335 13.04 10.18 16.23
N GLU A 336 12.52 10.64 17.36
CA GLU A 336 12.17 12.07 17.49
C GLU A 336 13.36 12.99 17.38
N LYS A 337 14.49 12.62 17.96
CA LYS A 337 15.72 13.39 17.81
C LYS A 337 16.08 13.55 16.32
N MET A 338 16.11 12.44 15.57
CA MET A 338 16.41 12.47 14.13
C MET A 338 15.42 13.34 13.37
N LEU A 339 14.12 13.23 13.66
CA LEU A 339 13.11 14.03 12.98
C LEU A 339 13.27 15.53 13.28
N SER A 340 13.57 15.88 14.53
CA SER A 340 13.77 17.28 14.93
C SER A 340 15.06 17.92 14.37
N GLU A 341 16.12 17.14 14.18
CA GLU A 341 17.43 17.65 13.77
C GLU A 341 17.69 17.55 12.26
N ILE A 342 17.08 16.58 11.58
CA ILE A 342 17.33 16.28 10.16
C ILE A 342 16.12 16.63 9.30
N GLY A 343 14.91 16.28 9.74
CA GLY A 343 13.68 16.51 8.98
C GLY A 343 12.75 15.30 8.95
N THR A 344 12.33 14.87 7.78
CA THR A 344 11.33 13.78 7.65
C THR A 344 11.99 12.40 7.57
N GLU A 345 11.20 11.33 7.72
CA GLU A 345 11.68 9.96 7.50
C GLU A 345 12.24 9.78 6.08
N MET A 346 11.58 10.33 5.05
CA MET A 346 12.11 10.27 3.68
C MET A 346 13.43 11.04 3.53
N GLU A 347 13.59 12.19 4.20
CA GLU A 347 14.86 12.93 4.23
C GLU A 347 15.97 12.08 4.85
N ILE A 348 15.71 11.50 6.02
CA ILE A 348 16.65 10.63 6.74
C ILE A 348 17.01 9.39 5.91
N LEU A 349 16.05 8.77 5.24
CA LEU A 349 16.26 7.52 4.53
C LEU A 349 16.93 7.69 3.17
N HIS A 350 16.72 8.82 2.48
CA HIS A 350 17.17 8.98 1.09
C HIS A 350 18.20 10.08 0.85
N PHE A 351 18.17 11.17 1.62
CA PHE A 351 18.88 12.40 1.26
C PHE A 351 19.94 12.82 2.27
N ALA A 352 19.68 12.64 3.57
CA ALA A 352 20.61 13.03 4.63
C ALA A 352 21.97 12.34 4.47
N SER A 353 23.05 13.10 4.62
CA SER A 353 24.41 12.56 4.65
C SER A 353 24.64 11.67 5.88
N LEU A 354 25.61 10.76 5.79
CA LEU A 354 25.94 9.90 6.94
C LEU A 354 26.54 10.71 8.09
N GLU A 355 27.22 11.81 7.78
CA GLU A 355 27.76 12.78 8.71
C GLU A 355 26.62 13.44 9.51
N GLN A 356 25.59 13.94 8.84
CA GLN A 356 24.40 14.51 9.50
C GLN A 356 23.73 13.48 10.43
N ILE A 357 23.54 12.25 9.97
CA ILE A 357 22.94 11.18 10.78
C ILE A 357 23.83 10.84 11.98
N SER A 358 25.14 10.72 11.77
CA SER A 358 26.11 10.39 12.83
C SER A 358 26.17 11.48 13.89
N SER A 359 26.17 12.76 13.49
CA SER A 359 26.12 13.88 14.43
C SER A 359 24.84 13.88 15.26
N SER A 360 23.71 13.45 14.69
CA SER A 360 22.43 13.38 15.39
C SER A 360 22.35 12.19 16.36
N VAL A 361 22.63 10.97 15.90
CA VAL A 361 22.32 9.73 16.65
C VAL A 361 23.48 8.74 16.76
N GLY A 362 24.67 9.16 16.36
CA GLY A 362 25.91 8.39 16.46
C GLY A 362 26.19 7.49 15.25
N GLU A 363 27.46 7.12 15.13
CA GLU A 363 28.01 6.38 13.98
C GLU A 363 27.36 5.01 13.76
N ARG A 364 26.93 4.35 14.84
CA ARG A 364 26.28 3.04 14.77
C ARG A 364 24.98 3.08 13.95
N ILE A 365 24.11 4.07 14.20
CA ILE A 365 22.84 4.21 13.46
C ILE A 365 23.10 4.70 12.04
N ALA A 366 24.07 5.62 11.84
CA ALA A 366 24.48 6.06 10.50
C ALA A 366 24.97 4.88 9.64
N THR A 367 25.78 3.99 10.21
CA THR A 367 26.28 2.79 9.53
C THR A 367 25.14 1.83 9.17
N MET A 368 24.16 1.66 10.05
CA MET A 368 22.98 0.83 9.76
C MET A 368 22.15 1.39 8.61
N ILE A 369 21.91 2.71 8.60
CA ILE A 369 21.20 3.38 7.49
C ILE A 369 21.98 3.28 6.18
N LYS A 370 23.32 3.40 6.23
CA LYS A 370 24.19 3.15 5.05
C LYS A 370 23.99 1.75 4.48
N GLN A 371 23.96 0.72 5.34
CA GLN A 371 23.74 -0.66 4.92
C GLN A 371 22.37 -0.87 4.29
N ILE A 372 21.32 -0.27 4.87
CA ILE A 372 19.95 -0.33 4.34
C ILE A 372 19.87 0.33 2.96
N ARG A 373 20.44 1.53 2.81
CA ARG A 373 20.51 2.23 1.52
C ARG A 373 21.24 1.42 0.45
N ALA A 374 22.24 0.63 0.85
CA ALA A 374 22.99 -0.25 -0.04
C ALA A 374 22.31 -1.61 -0.30
N GLY A 375 21.18 -1.92 0.36
CA GLY A 375 20.52 -3.23 0.28
C GLY A 375 21.29 -4.36 0.97
N ASN A 376 22.31 -4.04 1.77
CA ASN A 376 23.23 -4.99 2.40
C ASN A 376 22.76 -5.34 3.82
N ILE A 377 21.63 -6.02 3.95
CA ILE A 377 21.08 -6.43 5.25
C ILE A 377 20.98 -7.96 5.30
N SER A 378 21.50 -8.57 6.37
CA SER A 378 21.29 -9.99 6.67
C SER A 378 19.89 -10.19 7.26
N LEU A 379 19.15 -11.15 6.72
CA LEU A 379 17.77 -11.42 7.10
C LEU A 379 17.56 -12.91 7.39
N GLN A 380 16.93 -13.20 8.52
CA GLN A 380 16.35 -14.50 8.80
C GLN A 380 14.89 -14.51 8.32
N ALA A 381 14.54 -15.44 7.43
CA ALA A 381 13.18 -15.57 6.93
C ALA A 381 12.18 -15.89 8.07
N GLY A 382 11.02 -15.23 7.99
CA GLY A 382 9.82 -15.56 8.74
C GLY A 382 9.02 -16.69 8.09
N GLY A 383 7.87 -16.95 8.66
CA GLY A 383 6.99 -18.04 8.28
C GLY A 383 6.26 -18.59 9.48
N ALA A 384 5.27 -19.44 9.22
CA ALA A 384 4.62 -20.18 10.29
C ALA A 384 4.06 -19.25 11.39
N GLY A 385 3.39 -18.19 10.95
CA GLY A 385 2.75 -17.26 11.88
C GLY A 385 3.71 -16.30 12.60
N ARG A 386 5.00 -16.31 12.28
CA ARG A 386 6.03 -15.48 12.91
C ARG A 386 6.74 -14.62 11.85
N TYR A 387 7.04 -13.37 12.21
CA TYR A 387 7.87 -12.51 11.38
C TYR A 387 9.33 -13.00 11.37
N GLY A 388 10.02 -12.74 10.28
CA GLY A 388 11.47 -12.90 10.19
C GLY A 388 12.20 -11.86 11.05
N ARG A 389 13.53 -11.90 11.02
CA ARG A 389 14.37 -11.00 11.80
C ARG A 389 15.44 -10.35 10.93
N ILE A 390 15.74 -9.11 11.26
CA ILE A 390 16.92 -8.40 10.79
C ILE A 390 18.05 -8.74 11.77
N GLU A 391 19.20 -9.17 11.24
CA GLU A 391 20.38 -9.49 12.06
C GLU A 391 21.29 -8.28 12.29
#